data_AF-A0A373LM37-F1
#
_entry.id   AF-A0A373LM37-F1
#
_cell.length_a   1.000
_cell.length_b   1.000
_cell.length_c   1.000
_cell.angle_alpha   90.00
_cell.angle_beta   90.00
_cell.angle_gamma   90.00
#
_symmetry.space_group_name_H-M   'P 1'
#
loop_
_entity.id
_entity.type
_entity.pdbx_description
1 polymer ?
#
loop_
_entity_poly.entity_id
_entity_poly.type
_entity_poly.pdbx_seq_one_letter_code
_entity_poly.pdbx_strand_id
1 'polypeptide(L)'
;MKQLTNKQVNKQKKQQKTIISKCVSAVLVLAMVITLCNVPYKAKAATTYSMSTSAITLLKGKKHKLKIVNAPKNAKIKWKTSNKFAVTVSKKGKLKAVNYGTATIKATYKKKNYYCQVTVPDSSKRVTLNTYNVSLVEGSTYQLQPTSAKTVKYFSNNDHIATVHANGLIKAHNPGTVAIAAENSEGYATCTVTVTPNEENQTALDNSVSKKTTAIRRLTTKNNIKYERITWAKNKIIRFKIANLDSDNVKKCVWSTQDDEILSKPNNDSNVIVAGAKTGTTGKTTITATVTDKTGKTTTYNNTVYVTKPGINTKNLVLMGPNMGANRQQYISFSGISKYSKITWDMSHAPHVSIVKYHNKASIVGNKAGSGVIKATVDGKKYNVNYTVYNPKFKSIKAVLAKKKTTTIKIDGITGLTPTYKSRNTAVATVDANGKIKGKGSGVTFVDVKLGSYTKTYRVEVAATGMKTIISKAQKIVNTWKYNQGKRMQYGYYDCSSLVWKGYQVYKNYNKKLGSTSWAYTAGELFDYLKGKNQIVYYGYIGYNYMKPGDLIFYGDYNSAVMYSTPGRTLDIYHVSMYAGNGKVVEKGGKTINYNNTKHIVGIGRVVK
;
A
#
# COMPACT_ATOMS: atom_id res chain seq x y z
N MET A 1 -56.25 108.78 1.27
CA MET A 1 -55.63 108.59 -0.07
C MET A 1 -54.15 108.95 -0.01
N LYS A 2 -53.24 107.99 -0.16
CA LYS A 2 -51.88 108.25 -0.68
C LYS A 2 -51.56 107.12 -1.65
N GLN A 3 -51.86 107.35 -2.93
CA GLN A 3 -51.48 106.49 -4.03
C GLN A 3 -49.94 106.45 -4.10
N LEU A 4 -49.35 105.28 -3.87
CA LEU A 4 -47.95 105.03 -4.23
C LEU A 4 -47.87 104.89 -5.75
N THR A 5 -47.04 105.73 -6.35
CA THR A 5 -46.88 105.86 -7.79
C THR A 5 -46.18 104.65 -8.42
N ASN A 6 -46.53 104.36 -9.67
CA ASN A 6 -46.03 103.29 -10.55
C ASN A 6 -44.50 103.08 -10.60
N LYS A 7 -43.71 104.00 -10.06
CA LYS A 7 -42.24 103.93 -9.99
C LYS A 7 -41.72 102.89 -8.98
N GLN A 8 -42.43 102.66 -7.87
CA GLN A 8 -41.95 101.73 -6.82
C GLN A 8 -42.20 100.25 -7.17
N VAL A 9 -43.33 99.93 -7.81
CA VAL A 9 -43.67 98.56 -8.24
C VAL A 9 -42.70 98.05 -9.32
N ASN A 10 -42.29 98.93 -10.25
CA ASN A 10 -41.35 98.55 -11.31
C ASN A 10 -39.92 98.31 -10.80
N LYS A 11 -39.51 98.98 -9.71
CA LYS A 11 -38.17 98.78 -9.13
C LYS A 11 -38.07 97.41 -8.46
N GLN A 12 -39.11 96.97 -7.74
CA GLN A 12 -39.15 95.63 -7.14
C GLN A 12 -39.17 94.51 -8.19
N LYS A 13 -39.95 94.64 -9.26
CA LYS A 13 -39.97 93.65 -10.36
C LYS A 13 -38.61 93.52 -11.08
N LYS A 14 -37.88 94.63 -11.23
CA LYS A 14 -36.55 94.63 -11.88
C LYS A 14 -35.48 93.98 -10.98
N GLN A 15 -35.55 94.20 -9.67
CA GLN A 15 -34.64 93.60 -8.70
C GLN A 15 -34.88 92.08 -8.57
N GLN A 16 -36.15 91.64 -8.57
CA GLN A 16 -36.51 90.21 -8.53
C GLN A 16 -36.08 89.46 -9.81
N LYS A 17 -36.24 90.07 -11.00
CA LYS A 17 -35.73 89.50 -12.27
C LYS A 17 -34.20 89.37 -12.29
N THR A 18 -33.48 90.28 -11.66
CA THR A 18 -32.01 90.27 -11.65
C THR A 18 -31.45 89.19 -10.70
N ILE A 19 -32.13 88.94 -9.57
CA ILE A 19 -31.76 87.86 -8.63
C ILE A 19 -32.08 86.49 -9.23
N ILE A 20 -33.24 86.33 -9.88
CA ILE A 20 -33.61 85.08 -10.56
C ILE A 20 -32.65 84.77 -11.71
N SER A 21 -32.23 85.78 -12.49
CA SER A 21 -31.23 85.61 -13.55
C SER A 21 -29.87 85.15 -13.03
N LYS A 22 -29.37 85.71 -11.93
CA LYS A 22 -28.07 85.31 -11.34
C LYS A 22 -28.12 83.90 -10.71
N CYS A 23 -29.23 83.51 -10.09
CA CYS A 23 -29.41 82.15 -9.58
C CYS A 23 -29.54 81.12 -10.70
N VAL A 24 -30.22 81.44 -11.81
CA VAL A 24 -30.35 80.54 -12.96
C VAL A 24 -29.01 80.33 -13.67
N SER A 25 -28.19 81.38 -13.81
CA SER A 25 -26.84 81.24 -14.38
C SER A 25 -25.89 80.44 -13.47
N ALA A 26 -25.93 80.63 -12.15
CA ALA A 26 -25.11 79.85 -11.22
C ALA A 26 -25.51 78.36 -11.17
N VAL A 27 -26.82 78.07 -11.25
CA VAL A 27 -27.34 76.69 -11.29
C VAL A 27 -27.04 76.01 -12.63
N LEU A 28 -27.06 76.73 -13.76
CA LEU A 28 -26.70 76.19 -15.08
C LEU A 28 -25.20 75.90 -15.21
N VAL A 29 -24.33 76.73 -14.63
CA VAL A 29 -22.88 76.46 -14.63
C VAL A 29 -22.54 75.30 -13.69
N LEU A 30 -23.17 75.20 -12.52
CA LEU A 30 -22.99 74.06 -11.60
C LEU A 30 -23.55 72.75 -12.19
N ALA A 31 -24.68 72.81 -12.91
CA ALA A 31 -25.22 71.67 -13.64
C ALA A 31 -24.32 71.22 -14.80
N MET A 32 -23.70 72.16 -15.54
CA MET A 32 -22.75 71.82 -16.61
C MET A 32 -21.46 71.16 -16.10
N VAL A 33 -20.94 71.59 -14.94
CA VAL A 33 -19.73 70.98 -14.32
C VAL A 33 -20.04 69.58 -13.76
N ILE A 34 -21.24 69.35 -13.21
CA ILE A 34 -21.66 68.02 -12.73
C ILE A 34 -21.91 67.05 -13.91
N THR A 35 -22.37 67.54 -15.07
CA THR A 35 -22.53 66.70 -16.28
C THR A 35 -21.22 66.33 -16.98
N LEU A 36 -20.10 67.02 -16.73
CA LEU A 36 -18.79 66.69 -17.32
C LEU A 36 -17.96 65.70 -16.49
N CYS A 37 -18.35 65.41 -15.24
CA CYS A 37 -17.63 64.47 -14.36
C CYS A 37 -18.27 63.08 -14.22
N ASN A 38 -19.39 62.82 -14.90
CA ASN A 38 -20.09 61.52 -14.85
C ASN A 38 -19.99 60.75 -16.17
N VAL A 39 -18.81 60.68 -16.77
CA VAL A 39 -18.52 59.53 -17.63
C VAL A 39 -18.25 58.36 -16.69
N PRO A 40 -19.06 57.29 -16.67
CA PRO A 40 -18.60 56.05 -16.07
C PRO A 40 -17.37 55.62 -16.88
N TYR A 41 -16.17 55.91 -16.37
CA TYR A 41 -14.96 55.26 -16.84
C TYR A 41 -15.13 53.79 -16.45
N LYS A 42 -15.78 53.02 -17.31
CA LYS A 42 -15.60 51.58 -17.36
C LYS A 42 -14.13 51.40 -17.74
N ALA A 43 -13.26 51.43 -16.75
CA ALA A 43 -11.93 50.87 -16.86
C ALA A 43 -12.14 49.51 -17.52
N LYS A 44 -11.70 49.38 -18.78
CA LYS A 44 -11.84 48.15 -19.53
C LYS A 44 -11.09 47.12 -18.69
N ALA A 45 -11.82 46.26 -17.97
CA ALA A 45 -11.24 45.29 -17.06
C ALA A 45 -10.11 44.60 -17.84
N ALA A 46 -8.87 44.77 -17.37
CA ALA A 46 -7.70 44.35 -18.12
C ALA A 46 -7.88 42.87 -18.44
N THR A 47 -8.01 42.53 -19.73
CA THR A 47 -8.34 41.17 -20.15
C THR A 47 -7.34 40.22 -19.50
N THR A 48 -7.82 39.41 -18.57
CA THR A 48 -6.98 38.46 -17.85
C THR A 48 -6.75 37.26 -18.75
N TYR A 49 -5.48 36.94 -18.94
CA TYR A 49 -5.03 35.80 -19.73
C TYR A 49 -4.54 34.74 -18.77
N SER A 50 -4.88 33.48 -19.04
CA SER A 50 -4.42 32.33 -18.25
C SER A 50 -4.11 31.16 -19.19
N MET A 51 -3.33 30.19 -18.70
CA MET A 51 -3.14 28.94 -19.43
C MET A 51 -4.42 28.11 -19.37
N SER A 52 -4.79 27.44 -20.45
CA SER A 52 -5.97 26.57 -20.50
C SER A 52 -5.94 25.42 -19.47
N THR A 53 -4.75 25.01 -19.02
CA THR A 53 -4.55 24.15 -17.85
C THR A 53 -3.18 24.40 -17.24
N SER A 54 -3.07 24.35 -15.92
CA SER A 54 -1.82 24.48 -15.16
C SER A 54 -1.05 23.16 -15.06
N ALA A 55 -1.72 22.01 -15.17
CA ALA A 55 -1.10 20.69 -15.17
C ALA A 55 -1.87 19.67 -16.01
N ILE A 56 -1.16 18.72 -16.62
CA ILE A 56 -1.78 17.64 -17.40
C ILE A 56 -0.90 16.37 -17.44
N THR A 57 -1.54 15.21 -17.31
CA THR A 57 -0.90 13.91 -17.54
C THR A 57 -1.23 13.42 -18.95
N LEU A 58 -0.22 13.10 -19.77
CA LEU A 58 -0.38 12.72 -21.18
C LEU A 58 0.38 11.42 -21.48
N LEU A 59 -0.31 10.35 -21.88
CA LEU A 59 0.32 9.07 -22.22
C LEU A 59 1.24 9.20 -23.45
N LYS A 60 2.33 8.41 -23.49
CA LYS A 60 3.30 8.42 -24.60
C LYS A 60 2.59 8.29 -25.97
N GLY A 61 2.95 9.18 -26.90
CA GLY A 61 2.36 9.26 -28.24
C GLY A 61 1.09 10.12 -28.33
N LYS A 62 0.40 10.39 -27.22
CA LYS A 62 -0.80 11.24 -27.23
C LYS A 62 -0.44 12.72 -27.41
N LYS A 63 -1.43 13.49 -27.89
CA LYS A 63 -1.30 14.91 -28.22
C LYS A 63 -2.35 15.72 -27.44
N HIS A 64 -2.03 16.95 -27.08
CA HIS A 64 -2.95 17.87 -26.41
C HIS A 64 -2.71 19.30 -26.91
N LYS A 65 -3.73 20.17 -26.98
CA LYS A 65 -3.54 21.55 -27.45
C LYS A 65 -3.73 22.53 -26.29
N LEU A 66 -2.66 23.21 -25.90
CA LEU A 66 -2.73 24.32 -24.96
C LEU A 66 -3.15 25.60 -25.67
N LYS A 67 -3.86 26.46 -24.95
CA LYS A 67 -4.26 27.80 -25.39
C LYS A 67 -4.05 28.78 -24.23
N ILE A 68 -3.88 30.06 -24.58
CA ILE A 68 -4.06 31.14 -23.62
C ILE A 68 -5.53 31.54 -23.67
N VAL A 69 -6.24 31.38 -22.54
CA VAL A 69 -7.65 31.77 -22.40
C VAL A 69 -7.77 33.27 -22.66
N ASN A 70 -8.84 33.68 -23.35
CA ASN A 70 -9.11 35.06 -23.78
C ASN A 70 -8.11 35.66 -24.80
N ALA A 71 -7.13 34.90 -25.29
CA ALA A 71 -6.29 35.35 -26.40
C ALA A 71 -7.04 35.22 -27.74
N PRO A 72 -6.90 36.19 -28.66
CA PRO A 72 -7.54 36.15 -29.98
C PRO A 72 -7.03 34.96 -30.81
N LYS A 73 -7.83 34.50 -31.78
CA LYS A 73 -7.58 33.27 -32.57
C LYS A 73 -6.24 33.28 -33.32
N ASN A 74 -5.74 34.46 -33.67
CA ASN A 74 -4.47 34.73 -34.37
C ASN A 74 -3.35 35.26 -33.44
N ALA A 75 -3.50 35.11 -32.12
CA ALA A 75 -2.49 35.56 -31.15
C ALA A 75 -1.12 34.92 -31.41
N LYS A 76 -0.09 35.76 -31.55
CA LYS A 76 1.31 35.34 -31.68
C LYS A 76 1.86 34.92 -30.31
N ILE A 77 1.71 33.64 -29.96
CA ILE A 77 2.19 33.07 -28.70
C ILE A 77 3.49 32.31 -28.95
N LYS A 78 4.54 32.65 -28.18
CA LYS A 78 5.82 31.91 -28.21
C LYS A 78 5.74 30.75 -27.23
N TRP A 79 5.92 29.53 -27.71
CA TRP A 79 5.89 28.31 -26.90
C TRP A 79 7.30 27.73 -26.71
N LYS A 80 7.63 27.35 -25.48
CA LYS A 80 8.87 26.64 -25.14
C LYS A 80 8.53 25.48 -24.20
N THR A 81 9.19 24.35 -24.37
CA THR A 81 9.14 23.24 -23.42
C THR A 81 10.47 23.21 -22.65
N SER A 82 10.43 22.95 -21.35
CA SER A 82 11.65 22.71 -20.58
C SER A 82 12.27 21.35 -20.90
N ASN A 83 11.49 20.37 -21.37
CA ASN A 83 11.96 19.01 -21.63
C ASN A 83 11.42 18.49 -22.97
N LYS A 84 12.15 18.76 -24.07
CA LYS A 84 11.83 18.27 -25.42
C LYS A 84 11.89 16.75 -25.53
N PHE A 85 12.66 16.09 -24.65
CA PHE A 85 12.76 14.64 -24.62
C PHE A 85 11.44 14.00 -24.15
N ALA A 86 10.81 14.55 -23.12
CA ALA A 86 9.52 14.08 -22.62
C ALA A 86 8.33 14.61 -23.46
N VAL A 87 8.29 15.92 -23.71
CA VAL A 87 7.14 16.59 -24.36
C VAL A 87 7.62 17.62 -25.36
N THR A 88 7.15 17.50 -26.60
CA THR A 88 7.36 18.53 -27.63
C THR A 88 6.15 19.45 -27.71
N VAL A 89 6.37 20.73 -28.01
CA VAL A 89 5.32 21.72 -28.26
C VAL A 89 5.55 22.38 -29.61
N SER A 90 4.52 22.44 -30.45
CA SER A 90 4.56 23.11 -31.76
C SER A 90 4.35 24.62 -31.63
N LYS A 91 4.65 25.37 -32.71
CA LYS A 91 4.39 26.83 -32.80
C LYS A 91 2.92 27.20 -32.55
N LYS A 92 1.97 26.28 -32.74
CA LYS A 92 0.52 26.47 -32.52
C LYS A 92 0.03 25.95 -31.15
N GLY A 93 0.93 25.66 -30.20
CA GLY A 93 0.58 25.18 -28.85
C GLY A 93 0.15 23.72 -28.77
N LYS A 94 0.33 22.92 -29.84
CA LYS A 94 0.04 21.47 -29.83
C LYS A 94 1.20 20.71 -29.20
N LEU A 95 0.94 20.06 -28.07
CA LEU A 95 1.79 19.14 -27.36
C LEU A 95 1.77 17.75 -27.99
N LYS A 96 2.91 17.05 -27.94
CA LYS A 96 3.02 15.61 -28.19
C LYS A 96 3.89 15.00 -27.09
N ALA A 97 3.35 14.03 -26.36
CA ALA A 97 4.13 13.20 -25.43
C ALA A 97 5.07 12.30 -26.24
N VAL A 98 6.37 12.46 -26.07
CA VAL A 98 7.40 11.76 -26.84
C VAL A 98 7.99 10.61 -26.02
N ASN A 99 8.48 10.91 -24.82
CA ASN A 99 9.01 9.93 -23.88
C ASN A 99 8.55 10.25 -22.46
N TYR A 100 8.80 9.32 -21.55
CA TYR A 100 8.45 9.48 -20.15
C TYR A 100 9.26 10.61 -19.50
N GLY A 101 8.65 11.25 -18.50
CA GLY A 101 9.22 12.38 -17.79
C GLY A 101 8.27 13.56 -17.68
N THR A 102 8.73 14.61 -17.01
CA THR A 102 7.97 15.84 -16.80
C THR A 102 8.56 16.98 -17.62
N ALA A 103 7.68 17.87 -18.09
CA ALA A 103 8.05 19.04 -18.86
C ALA A 103 7.18 20.23 -18.43
N THR A 104 7.80 21.38 -18.16
CA THR A 104 7.07 22.64 -17.98
C THR A 104 6.98 23.33 -19.33
N ILE A 105 5.76 23.53 -19.81
CA ILE A 105 5.47 24.28 -21.03
C ILE A 105 5.28 25.74 -20.67
N LYS A 106 6.14 26.60 -21.23
CA LYS A 106 6.08 28.05 -21.11
C LYS A 106 5.43 28.64 -22.37
N ALA A 107 4.36 29.40 -22.18
CA ALA A 107 3.78 30.26 -23.19
C ALA A 107 4.10 31.72 -22.86
N THR A 108 4.66 32.46 -23.82
CA THR A 108 4.89 33.89 -23.69
C THR A 108 3.94 34.65 -24.62
N TYR A 109 3.11 35.50 -24.03
CA TYR A 109 2.15 36.34 -24.73
C TYR A 109 2.12 37.74 -24.08
N LYS A 110 2.18 38.81 -24.91
CA LYS A 110 2.26 40.21 -24.45
C LYS A 110 3.29 40.43 -23.31
N LYS A 111 4.50 39.89 -23.48
CA LYS A 111 5.61 39.94 -22.49
C LYS A 111 5.34 39.24 -21.14
N LYS A 112 4.17 38.60 -20.95
CA LYS A 112 3.85 37.78 -19.77
C LYS A 112 4.05 36.30 -20.06
N ASN A 113 4.38 35.55 -19.01
CA ASN A 113 4.67 34.11 -19.08
C ASN A 113 3.60 33.29 -18.36
N TYR A 114 3.20 32.20 -18.99
CA TYR A 114 2.20 31.25 -18.47
C TYR A 114 2.79 29.85 -18.52
N TYR A 115 2.45 29.02 -17.54
CA TYR A 115 3.07 27.71 -17.36
C TYR A 115 2.04 26.60 -17.29
N CYS A 116 2.40 25.44 -17.85
CA CYS A 116 1.67 24.19 -17.71
C CYS A 116 2.67 23.07 -17.41
N GLN A 117 2.49 22.33 -16.32
CA GLN A 117 3.29 21.15 -16.02
C GLN A 117 2.69 19.93 -16.74
N VAL A 118 3.46 19.30 -17.62
CA VAL A 118 3.05 18.11 -18.35
C VAL A 118 3.82 16.92 -17.80
N THR A 119 3.10 15.88 -17.37
CA THR A 119 3.68 14.62 -16.92
C THR A 119 3.38 13.55 -17.95
N VAL A 120 4.42 12.93 -18.51
CA VAL A 120 4.30 11.71 -19.34
C VAL A 120 4.68 10.53 -18.45
N PRO A 121 3.68 9.80 -17.92
CA PRO A 121 3.94 8.73 -16.96
C PRO A 121 4.66 7.57 -17.66
N ASP A 122 5.63 6.97 -16.98
CA ASP A 122 6.34 5.79 -17.47
C ASP A 122 5.46 4.54 -17.36
N SER A 123 4.73 4.27 -18.43
CA SER A 123 3.91 3.07 -18.55
C SER A 123 4.71 1.86 -19.06
N SER A 124 6.00 1.99 -19.41
CA SER A 124 6.70 0.89 -20.09
C SER A 124 7.02 -0.30 -19.22
N LYS A 125 7.24 -0.13 -17.90
CA LYS A 125 7.95 -1.15 -17.11
C LYS A 125 7.65 -1.22 -15.61
N ARG A 126 6.54 -0.67 -15.09
CA ARG A 126 6.29 -0.72 -13.64
C ARG A 126 4.83 -0.99 -13.31
N VAL A 127 4.64 -1.63 -12.15
CA VAL A 127 3.39 -1.62 -11.40
C VAL A 127 3.58 -0.53 -10.34
N THR A 128 2.76 0.52 -10.38
CA THR A 128 2.70 1.54 -9.32
C THR A 128 1.32 1.51 -8.69
N LEU A 129 1.24 1.74 -7.38
CA LEU A 129 -0.02 1.65 -6.65
C LEU A 129 -0.60 3.05 -6.39
N ASN A 130 -1.92 3.14 -6.33
CA ASN A 130 -2.63 4.34 -5.87
C ASN A 130 -2.31 4.68 -4.40
N THR A 131 -1.99 3.68 -3.59
CA THR A 131 -1.45 3.84 -2.23
C THR A 131 -0.47 2.72 -1.88
N TYR A 132 0.44 3.00 -0.94
CA TYR A 132 1.39 2.03 -0.41
C TYR A 132 1.10 1.64 1.04
N ASN A 133 0.15 2.31 1.70
CA ASN A 133 -0.29 1.97 3.05
C ASN A 133 -1.80 2.17 3.18
N VAL A 134 -2.48 1.24 3.86
CA VAL A 134 -3.91 1.31 4.15
C VAL A 134 -4.16 0.81 5.57
N SER A 135 -4.96 1.56 6.33
CA SER A 135 -5.50 1.10 7.62
C SER A 135 -6.96 0.72 7.44
N LEU A 136 -7.34 -0.49 7.83
CA LEU A 136 -8.70 -1.02 7.72
C LEU A 136 -9.21 -1.49 9.08
N VAL A 137 -10.51 -1.39 9.27
CA VAL A 137 -11.22 -2.10 10.33
C VAL A 137 -11.58 -3.48 9.80
N GLU A 138 -11.49 -4.50 10.65
CA GLU A 138 -11.90 -5.86 10.34
C GLU A 138 -13.29 -5.91 9.67
N GLY A 139 -13.41 -6.68 8.58
CA GLY A 139 -14.63 -6.79 7.77
C GLY A 139 -14.71 -5.75 6.64
N SER A 140 -13.95 -4.66 6.70
CA SER A 140 -13.92 -3.63 5.66
C SER A 140 -13.14 -4.07 4.43
N THR A 141 -13.37 -3.38 3.32
CA THR A 141 -12.69 -3.61 2.04
C THR A 141 -11.99 -2.35 1.51
N TYR A 142 -10.98 -2.53 0.68
CA TYR A 142 -10.30 -1.43 -0.03
C TYR A 142 -9.92 -1.82 -1.45
N GLN A 143 -10.16 -0.95 -2.42
CA GLN A 143 -9.79 -1.19 -3.81
C GLN A 143 -8.35 -0.71 -4.08
N LEU A 144 -7.41 -1.65 -4.16
CA LEU A 144 -6.05 -1.36 -4.60
C LEU A 144 -6.03 -1.25 -6.12
N GLN A 145 -5.57 -0.12 -6.66
CA GLN A 145 -5.55 0.15 -8.09
C GLN A 145 -4.11 0.36 -8.57
N PRO A 146 -3.53 -0.60 -9.31
CA PRO A 146 -2.25 -0.44 -9.93
C PRO A 146 -2.39 0.32 -11.25
N THR A 147 -1.44 1.18 -11.53
CA THR A 147 -1.17 1.67 -12.88
C THR A 147 -0.08 0.79 -13.49
N SER A 148 -0.40 0.13 -14.61
CA SER A 148 0.57 -0.63 -15.40
C SER A 148 0.10 -0.82 -16.85
N ALA A 149 1.04 -0.99 -17.78
CA ALA A 149 0.72 -1.32 -19.18
C ALA A 149 0.38 -2.80 -19.40
N LYS A 150 0.61 -3.66 -18.41
CA LYS A 150 0.29 -5.09 -18.47
C LYS A 150 -0.62 -5.48 -17.33
N THR A 151 -1.41 -6.54 -17.55
CA THR A 151 -2.26 -7.16 -16.53
C THR A 151 -1.47 -7.45 -15.27
N VAL A 152 -1.99 -6.97 -14.14
CA VAL A 152 -1.40 -7.12 -12.82
C VAL A 152 -2.09 -8.25 -12.07
N LYS A 153 -1.28 -9.09 -11.41
CA LYS A 153 -1.71 -10.13 -10.48
C LYS A 153 -1.44 -9.64 -9.06
N TYR A 154 -2.29 -10.04 -8.13
CA TYR A 154 -2.13 -9.68 -6.72
C TYR A 154 -1.92 -10.92 -5.88
N PHE A 155 -1.23 -10.75 -4.76
CA PHE A 155 -1.12 -11.77 -3.73
C PHE A 155 -0.98 -11.13 -2.36
N SER A 156 -1.52 -11.79 -1.33
CA SER A 156 -1.31 -11.42 0.07
C SER A 156 -0.16 -12.23 0.64
N ASN A 157 0.66 -11.60 1.47
CA ASN A 157 1.67 -12.31 2.24
C ASN A 157 1.09 -13.07 3.45
N ASN A 158 -0.16 -12.79 3.83
CA ASN A 158 -0.89 -13.52 4.87
C ASN A 158 -2.41 -13.35 4.69
N ASP A 159 -3.03 -14.34 4.04
CA ASP A 159 -4.48 -14.36 3.79
C ASP A 159 -5.33 -14.42 5.07
N HIS A 160 -4.75 -14.83 6.21
CA HIS A 160 -5.48 -14.77 7.48
C HIS A 160 -5.71 -13.33 7.94
N ILE A 161 -4.89 -12.36 7.55
CA ILE A 161 -5.04 -10.96 7.94
C ILE A 161 -5.89 -10.22 6.92
N ALA A 162 -5.52 -10.31 5.64
CA ALA A 162 -6.28 -9.76 4.54
C ALA A 162 -6.05 -10.57 3.26
N THR A 163 -7.12 -10.77 2.48
CA THR A 163 -7.04 -11.36 1.13
C THR A 163 -7.14 -10.27 0.08
N VAL A 164 -6.70 -10.56 -1.14
CA VAL A 164 -6.87 -9.68 -2.30
C VAL A 164 -7.47 -10.46 -3.46
N HIS A 165 -8.58 -9.97 -4.00
CA HIS A 165 -9.19 -10.54 -5.20
C HIS A 165 -8.37 -10.22 -6.45
N ALA A 166 -8.61 -10.95 -7.54
CA ALA A 166 -7.90 -10.76 -8.81
C ALA A 166 -8.07 -9.34 -9.42
N ASN A 167 -9.12 -8.61 -9.05
CA ASN A 167 -9.38 -7.23 -9.45
C ASN A 167 -8.72 -6.19 -8.51
N GLY A 168 -8.00 -6.61 -7.46
CA GLY A 168 -7.37 -5.72 -6.49
C GLY A 168 -8.24 -5.33 -5.28
N LEU A 169 -9.44 -5.90 -5.13
CA LEU A 169 -10.26 -5.68 -3.94
C LEU A 169 -9.66 -6.42 -2.73
N ILE A 170 -9.14 -5.67 -1.78
CA ILE A 170 -8.61 -6.15 -0.50
C ILE A 170 -9.78 -6.32 0.47
N LYS A 171 -9.84 -7.44 1.18
CA LYS A 171 -10.78 -7.68 2.28
C LYS A 171 -10.00 -7.93 3.57
N ALA A 172 -10.29 -7.15 4.62
CA ALA A 172 -9.69 -7.30 5.93
C ALA A 172 -10.42 -8.38 6.75
N HIS A 173 -9.69 -9.37 7.26
CA HIS A 173 -10.26 -10.53 7.97
C HIS A 173 -9.91 -10.57 9.45
N ASN A 174 -8.67 -10.26 9.82
CA ASN A 174 -8.25 -10.33 11.22
C ASN A 174 -7.23 -9.23 11.56
N PRO A 175 -7.17 -8.75 12.81
CA PRO A 175 -6.29 -7.66 13.20
C PRO A 175 -4.81 -8.00 13.10
N GLY A 176 -4.02 -7.15 12.46
CA GLY A 176 -2.59 -7.34 12.21
C GLY A 176 -2.12 -6.60 10.97
N THR A 177 -0.84 -6.69 10.65
CA THR A 177 -0.27 -6.05 9.46
C THR A 177 0.11 -7.08 8.41
N VAL A 178 -0.13 -6.80 7.13
CA VAL A 178 0.23 -7.67 6.00
C VAL A 178 0.64 -6.85 4.79
N ALA A 179 1.55 -7.38 3.97
CA ALA A 179 1.85 -6.78 2.67
C ALA A 179 1.01 -7.45 1.57
N ILE A 180 0.31 -6.63 0.79
CA ILE A 180 -0.37 -7.02 -0.45
C ILE A 180 0.53 -6.63 -1.61
N ALA A 181 0.97 -7.60 -2.39
CA ALA A 181 1.80 -7.36 -3.55
C ALA A 181 0.96 -7.32 -4.82
N ALA A 182 1.38 -6.48 -5.76
CA ALA A 182 0.83 -6.34 -7.09
C ALA A 182 1.98 -6.46 -8.09
N GLU A 183 1.85 -7.36 -9.05
CA GLU A 183 2.94 -7.72 -9.95
C GLU A 183 2.51 -8.09 -11.36
N ASN A 184 3.43 -7.99 -12.31
CA ASN A 184 3.31 -8.60 -13.62
C ASN A 184 4.69 -9.06 -14.11
N SER A 185 4.81 -9.49 -15.37
CA SER A 185 6.08 -9.96 -15.94
C SER A 185 7.20 -8.91 -15.92
N GLU A 186 6.88 -7.64 -15.69
CA GLU A 186 7.76 -6.50 -15.86
C GLU A 186 7.76 -5.56 -14.65
N GLY A 187 7.01 -5.84 -13.58
CA GLY A 187 6.73 -4.89 -12.51
C GLY A 187 6.32 -5.56 -11.19
N TYR A 188 6.68 -4.96 -10.06
CA TYR A 188 6.36 -5.40 -8.70
C TYR A 188 6.22 -4.20 -7.76
N ALA A 189 5.14 -4.14 -6.98
CA ALA A 189 4.92 -3.18 -5.91
C ALA A 189 4.19 -3.84 -4.73
N THR A 190 4.31 -3.25 -3.54
CA THR A 190 3.65 -3.74 -2.32
C THR A 190 2.94 -2.61 -1.60
N CYS A 191 1.73 -2.87 -1.11
CA CYS A 191 0.99 -2.04 -0.18
C CYS A 191 0.95 -2.71 1.20
N THR A 192 1.32 -1.99 2.25
CA THR A 192 1.15 -2.45 3.63
C THR A 192 -0.29 -2.21 4.07
N VAL A 193 -0.97 -3.24 4.56
CA VAL A 193 -2.33 -3.16 5.09
C VAL A 193 -2.25 -3.44 6.58
N THR A 194 -2.74 -2.51 7.39
CA THR A 194 -2.88 -2.68 8.85
C THR A 194 -4.35 -2.82 9.17
N VAL A 195 -4.73 -3.95 9.75
CA VAL A 195 -6.10 -4.25 10.15
C VAL A 195 -6.22 -4.07 11.66
N THR A 196 -7.23 -3.32 12.08
CA THR A 196 -7.62 -3.13 13.48
C THR A 196 -8.88 -3.93 13.80
N PRO A 197 -9.07 -4.39 15.05
CA PRO A 197 -10.31 -5.06 15.44
C PRO A 197 -11.50 -4.12 15.30
N ASN A 198 -12.62 -4.65 14.81
CA ASN A 198 -13.90 -3.97 14.91
C ASN A 198 -14.35 -3.86 16.38
N GLU A 199 -15.34 -3.01 16.66
CA GLU A 199 -15.80 -2.75 18.03
C GLU A 199 -16.20 -4.04 18.78
N GLU A 200 -16.89 -4.96 18.11
CA GLU A 200 -17.30 -6.24 18.68
C GLU A 200 -16.12 -7.15 19.06
N ASN A 201 -14.99 -7.02 18.36
CA ASN A 201 -13.80 -7.86 18.56
C ASN A 201 -12.73 -7.20 19.43
N GLN A 202 -12.81 -5.91 19.75
CA GLN A 202 -11.81 -5.22 20.58
C GLN A 202 -11.71 -5.87 21.96
N THR A 203 -12.83 -5.98 22.67
CA THR A 203 -12.93 -6.64 23.98
C THR A 203 -14.35 -7.18 24.17
N ALA A 204 -14.49 -8.21 25.00
CA ALA A 204 -15.82 -8.62 25.46
C ALA A 204 -16.47 -7.44 26.20
N LEU A 205 -17.76 -7.22 25.98
CA LEU A 205 -18.51 -6.24 26.75
C LEU A 205 -18.42 -6.63 28.24
N ASP A 206 -18.23 -5.65 29.13
CA ASP A 206 -18.11 -5.92 30.56
C ASP A 206 -19.33 -6.74 31.00
N ASN A 207 -19.03 -7.96 31.45
CA ASN A 207 -20.03 -8.91 31.91
C ASN A 207 -20.16 -8.90 33.42
N SER A 208 -19.41 -8.05 34.14
CA SER A 208 -19.46 -7.94 35.58
C SER A 208 -20.85 -7.49 36.07
N VAL A 209 -21.21 -7.95 37.27
CA VAL A 209 -22.45 -7.60 37.95
C VAL A 209 -22.18 -7.35 39.42
N SER A 210 -22.99 -6.52 40.07
CA SER A 210 -22.80 -6.12 41.47
C SER A 210 -22.73 -7.32 42.42
N LYS A 211 -21.74 -7.30 43.31
CA LYS A 211 -21.61 -8.26 44.40
C LYS A 211 -22.56 -8.00 45.56
N LYS A 212 -23.11 -6.79 45.68
CA LYS A 212 -23.98 -6.38 46.80
C LYS A 212 -25.45 -6.74 46.56
N THR A 213 -25.86 -6.81 45.29
CA THR A 213 -27.26 -7.08 44.93
C THR A 213 -27.64 -8.53 45.21
N THR A 214 -28.71 -8.73 45.98
CA THR A 214 -29.37 -10.03 46.13
C THR A 214 -30.00 -10.44 44.80
N ALA A 215 -29.44 -11.47 44.15
CA ALA A 215 -29.84 -11.87 42.82
C ALA A 215 -29.43 -13.31 42.53
N ILE A 216 -30.09 -13.93 41.54
CA ILE A 216 -29.68 -15.23 41.01
C ILE A 216 -28.30 -15.08 40.34
N ARG A 217 -27.34 -15.93 40.72
CA ARG A 217 -25.98 -15.98 40.18
C ARG A 217 -25.61 -17.40 39.79
N ARG A 218 -24.66 -17.54 38.87
CA ARG A 218 -24.11 -18.84 38.46
C ARG A 218 -23.14 -19.36 39.53
N LEU A 219 -23.19 -20.66 39.80
CA LEU A 219 -22.20 -21.37 40.61
C LEU A 219 -21.16 -22.07 39.72
N THR A 220 -19.92 -22.17 40.21
CA THR A 220 -18.93 -23.12 39.67
C THR A 220 -19.19 -24.53 40.19
N THR A 221 -18.49 -25.51 39.62
CA THR A 221 -18.47 -26.88 40.15
C THR A 221 -17.93 -26.97 41.57
N LYS A 222 -17.15 -25.98 42.03
CA LYS A 222 -16.65 -25.86 43.40
C LYS A 222 -17.54 -24.97 44.29
N ASN A 223 -18.81 -24.77 43.92
CA ASN A 223 -19.79 -23.95 44.63
C ASN A 223 -19.41 -22.46 44.82
N ASN A 224 -18.46 -21.94 44.03
CA ASN A 224 -18.12 -20.52 44.07
C ASN A 224 -19.10 -19.71 43.24
N ILE A 225 -19.61 -18.60 43.80
CA ILE A 225 -20.49 -17.67 43.09
C ILE A 225 -19.69 -16.91 42.03
N LYS A 226 -20.28 -16.79 40.84
CA LYS A 226 -19.75 -15.98 39.73
C LYS A 226 -20.60 -14.74 39.54
N TYR A 227 -19.97 -13.60 39.74
CA TYR A 227 -20.54 -12.27 39.56
C TYR A 227 -20.32 -11.80 38.13
N GLU A 228 -20.96 -12.51 37.21
CA GLU A 228 -21.00 -12.19 35.78
C GLU A 228 -22.41 -12.39 35.22
N ARG A 229 -22.70 -11.81 34.04
CA ARG A 229 -23.89 -12.16 33.25
C ARG A 229 -23.86 -13.66 32.93
N ILE A 230 -24.98 -14.33 33.19
CA ILE A 230 -25.06 -15.78 33.11
C ILE A 230 -25.04 -16.21 31.63
N THR A 231 -23.88 -16.63 31.15
CA THR A 231 -23.66 -17.10 29.78
C THR A 231 -23.08 -18.50 29.81
N TRP A 232 -23.70 -19.46 29.11
CA TRP A 232 -23.30 -20.86 29.16
C TRP A 232 -23.54 -21.60 27.85
N ALA A 233 -22.67 -22.54 27.50
CA ALA A 233 -22.81 -23.32 26.28
C ALA A 233 -24.02 -24.28 26.38
N LYS A 234 -24.66 -24.55 25.25
CA LYS A 234 -25.76 -25.51 25.15
C LYS A 234 -25.37 -26.93 25.55
N ASN A 235 -26.37 -27.72 25.94
CA ASN A 235 -26.23 -29.11 26.37
C ASN A 235 -25.26 -29.27 27.55
N LYS A 236 -25.25 -28.32 28.48
CA LYS A 236 -24.41 -28.33 29.68
C LYS A 236 -25.26 -28.14 30.92
N ILE A 237 -24.83 -28.75 32.00
CA ILE A 237 -25.37 -28.49 33.33
C ILE A 237 -24.91 -27.10 33.76
N ILE A 238 -25.82 -26.33 34.33
CA ILE A 238 -25.59 -25.05 34.97
C ILE A 238 -26.24 -25.07 36.35
N ARG A 239 -25.57 -24.48 37.34
CA ARG A 239 -26.07 -24.36 38.71
C ARG A 239 -26.21 -22.89 39.08
N PHE A 240 -27.22 -22.61 39.88
CA PHE A 240 -27.60 -21.27 40.30
C PHE A 240 -27.68 -21.19 41.82
N LYS A 241 -27.44 -19.99 42.37
CA LYS A 241 -27.73 -19.64 43.76
C LYS A 241 -28.27 -18.22 43.84
N ILE A 242 -29.20 -17.95 44.74
CA ILE A 242 -29.55 -16.58 45.09
C ILE A 242 -28.44 -16.03 46.02
N ALA A 243 -27.59 -15.15 45.50
CA ALA A 243 -26.52 -14.52 46.26
C ALA A 243 -27.09 -13.51 47.27
N ASN A 244 -26.42 -13.33 48.41
CA ASN A 244 -26.81 -12.39 49.49
C ASN A 244 -28.24 -12.57 50.00
N LEU A 245 -28.75 -13.79 49.96
CA LEU A 245 -29.98 -14.18 50.63
C LEU A 245 -29.60 -15.05 51.82
N ASP A 246 -30.13 -14.70 52.98
CA ASP A 246 -30.02 -15.53 54.18
C ASP A 246 -30.89 -16.77 54.01
N SER A 247 -30.24 -17.93 53.85
CA SER A 247 -30.92 -19.21 53.64
C SER A 247 -31.71 -19.66 54.87
N ASP A 248 -31.34 -19.21 56.06
CA ASP A 248 -31.94 -19.71 57.30
C ASP A 248 -33.35 -19.13 57.49
N ASN A 249 -33.67 -18.02 56.81
CA ASN A 249 -34.98 -17.40 56.79
C ASN A 249 -35.90 -17.92 55.67
N VAL A 250 -35.42 -18.83 54.82
CA VAL A 250 -36.18 -19.36 53.67
C VAL A 250 -36.99 -20.59 54.06
N LYS A 251 -38.32 -20.51 53.94
CA LYS A 251 -39.23 -21.66 54.13
C LYS A 251 -39.35 -22.49 52.85
N LYS A 252 -39.48 -21.83 51.71
CA LYS A 252 -39.68 -22.47 50.40
C LYS A 252 -39.04 -21.62 49.30
N CYS A 253 -38.47 -22.27 48.30
CA CYS A 253 -38.01 -21.62 47.09
C CYS A 253 -38.46 -22.44 45.87
N VAL A 254 -39.16 -21.79 44.95
CA VAL A 254 -39.66 -22.40 43.72
C VAL A 254 -38.92 -21.79 42.54
N TRP A 255 -38.26 -22.64 41.77
CA TRP A 255 -37.56 -22.21 40.56
C TRP A 255 -38.37 -22.50 39.32
N SER A 256 -38.32 -21.57 38.38
CA SER A 256 -38.93 -21.71 37.07
C SER A 256 -38.07 -21.04 36.01
N THR A 257 -38.42 -21.30 34.76
CA THR A 257 -37.85 -20.64 33.60
C THR A 257 -38.96 -20.28 32.64
N GLN A 258 -38.74 -19.22 31.86
CA GLN A 258 -39.69 -18.74 30.88
C GLN A 258 -39.74 -19.63 29.61
N ASP A 259 -38.63 -20.32 29.31
CA ASP A 259 -38.48 -21.13 28.10
C ASP A 259 -37.63 -22.37 28.46
N ASP A 260 -38.30 -23.51 28.51
CA ASP A 260 -37.74 -24.79 28.94
C ASP A 260 -36.96 -25.52 27.83
N GLU A 261 -37.11 -25.10 26.57
CA GLU A 261 -36.25 -25.53 25.47
C GLU A 261 -34.85 -24.92 25.61
N ILE A 262 -34.75 -23.65 26.01
CA ILE A 262 -33.47 -22.96 26.21
C ILE A 262 -32.81 -23.40 27.52
N LEU A 263 -33.57 -23.50 28.61
CA LEU A 263 -33.09 -23.90 29.93
C LEU A 263 -34.11 -24.84 30.56
N SER A 264 -33.78 -26.11 30.75
CA SER A 264 -34.71 -27.05 31.40
C SER A 264 -35.19 -26.51 32.75
N LYS A 265 -36.41 -26.88 33.16
CA LYS A 265 -36.96 -26.53 34.48
C LYS A 265 -35.90 -26.73 35.58
N PRO A 266 -35.49 -25.67 36.30
CA PRO A 266 -34.48 -25.80 37.33
C PRO A 266 -35.03 -26.58 38.52
N ASN A 267 -34.25 -27.55 39.00
CA ASN A 267 -34.61 -28.38 40.15
C ASN A 267 -33.75 -27.99 41.35
N ASN A 268 -34.38 -27.93 42.52
CA ASN A 268 -33.68 -27.65 43.77
C ASN A 268 -32.56 -28.66 44.01
N ASP A 269 -31.45 -28.16 44.49
CA ASP A 269 -30.39 -28.98 45.08
C ASP A 269 -30.72 -29.24 46.56
N SER A 270 -29.80 -29.84 47.31
CA SER A 270 -29.91 -30.04 48.76
C SER A 270 -30.10 -28.74 49.56
N ASN A 271 -29.74 -27.59 48.98
CA ASN A 271 -29.99 -26.27 49.53
C ASN A 271 -31.13 -25.58 48.76
N VAL A 272 -32.19 -25.17 49.45
CA VAL A 272 -33.41 -24.60 48.85
C VAL A 272 -33.16 -23.37 47.97
N ILE A 273 -32.12 -22.56 48.24
CA ILE A 273 -31.76 -21.40 47.41
C ILE A 273 -30.76 -21.72 46.30
N VAL A 274 -30.53 -23.00 46.01
CA VAL A 274 -29.65 -23.50 44.95
C VAL A 274 -30.45 -24.39 44.01
N ALA A 275 -30.25 -24.23 42.70
CA ALA A 275 -30.89 -25.06 41.69
C ALA A 275 -29.93 -25.47 40.58
N GLY A 276 -30.17 -26.65 40.01
CA GLY A 276 -29.50 -27.16 38.81
C GLY A 276 -30.46 -27.19 37.62
N ALA A 277 -29.93 -26.89 36.43
CA ALA A 277 -30.65 -27.02 35.16
C ALA A 277 -29.69 -27.45 34.04
N LYS A 278 -30.26 -27.83 32.89
CA LYS A 278 -29.55 -28.16 31.65
C LYS A 278 -29.89 -27.14 30.58
N THR A 279 -28.88 -26.57 29.94
CA THR A 279 -29.06 -25.69 28.77
C THR A 279 -29.43 -26.50 27.52
N GLY A 280 -30.34 -26.02 26.69
CA GLY A 280 -30.88 -26.73 25.51
C GLY A 280 -30.66 -26.00 24.18
N THR A 281 -31.65 -25.30 23.65
CA THR A 281 -31.54 -24.50 22.42
C THR A 281 -30.77 -23.20 22.66
N THR A 282 -30.21 -22.61 21.60
CA THR A 282 -29.47 -21.34 21.71
C THR A 282 -30.45 -20.18 21.77
N GLY A 283 -30.22 -19.25 22.69
CA GLY A 283 -31.12 -18.11 22.86
C GLY A 283 -30.88 -17.41 24.20
N LYS A 284 -31.90 -16.68 24.65
CA LYS A 284 -31.95 -16.07 25.97
C LYS A 284 -33.26 -16.47 26.64
N THR A 285 -33.22 -16.79 27.92
CA THR A 285 -34.41 -17.06 28.73
C THR A 285 -34.27 -16.42 30.11
N THR A 286 -35.40 -16.25 30.79
CA THR A 286 -35.44 -15.77 32.17
C THR A 286 -35.46 -16.96 33.11
N ILE A 287 -34.59 -16.96 34.11
CA ILE A 287 -34.70 -17.82 35.28
C ILE A 287 -35.32 -17.02 36.42
N THR A 288 -36.27 -17.65 37.10
CA THR A 288 -37.03 -17.06 38.19
C THR A 288 -36.92 -17.94 39.43
N ALA A 289 -36.71 -17.31 40.59
CA ALA A 289 -36.78 -17.95 41.89
C ALA A 289 -37.76 -17.19 42.77
N THR A 290 -38.84 -17.84 43.16
CA THR A 290 -39.87 -17.30 44.05
C THR A 290 -39.63 -17.87 45.45
N VAL A 291 -39.20 -17.00 46.36
CA VAL A 291 -38.80 -17.33 47.73
C VAL A 291 -39.92 -16.94 48.68
N THR A 292 -40.40 -17.89 49.47
CA THR A 292 -41.29 -17.67 50.61
C THR A 292 -40.47 -17.79 51.89
N ASP A 293 -40.46 -16.73 52.69
CA ASP A 293 -39.78 -16.74 53.99
C ASP A 293 -40.61 -17.46 55.07
N LYS A 294 -40.02 -17.60 56.27
CA LYS A 294 -40.68 -18.24 57.42
C LYS A 294 -41.95 -17.52 57.89
N THR A 295 -42.11 -16.24 57.57
CA THR A 295 -43.32 -15.45 57.87
C THR A 295 -44.43 -15.66 56.83
N GLY A 296 -44.12 -16.29 55.70
CA GLY A 296 -45.04 -16.50 54.59
C GLY A 296 -44.97 -15.42 53.51
N LYS A 297 -44.16 -14.37 53.69
CA LYS A 297 -43.96 -13.33 52.67
C LYS A 297 -43.17 -13.90 51.49
N THR A 298 -43.61 -13.54 50.28
CA THR A 298 -43.02 -14.04 49.03
C THR A 298 -42.28 -12.94 48.28
N THR A 299 -41.05 -13.23 47.82
CA THR A 299 -40.20 -12.33 47.01
C THR A 299 -39.71 -13.06 45.77
N THR A 300 -39.72 -12.40 44.61
CA THR A 300 -39.29 -13.00 43.34
C THR A 300 -37.98 -12.40 42.86
N TYR A 301 -37.03 -13.26 42.48
CA TYR A 301 -35.76 -12.90 41.88
C TYR A 301 -35.71 -13.40 40.44
N ASN A 302 -35.35 -12.52 39.51
CA ASN A 302 -35.22 -12.84 38.10
C ASN A 302 -33.79 -12.59 37.60
N ASN A 303 -33.33 -13.41 36.65
CA ASN A 303 -32.12 -13.10 35.89
C ASN A 303 -32.19 -13.69 34.47
N THR A 304 -31.40 -13.16 33.55
CA THR A 304 -31.33 -13.64 32.17
C THR A 304 -30.20 -14.67 32.04
N VAL A 305 -30.51 -15.80 31.39
CA VAL A 305 -29.56 -16.84 31.00
C VAL A 305 -29.36 -16.78 29.49
N TYR A 306 -28.12 -16.61 29.05
CA TYR A 306 -27.72 -16.63 27.65
C TYR A 306 -27.13 -18.02 27.31
N VAL A 307 -27.76 -18.72 26.38
CA VAL A 307 -27.31 -20.06 25.94
C VAL A 307 -26.65 -19.97 24.57
N THR A 308 -25.37 -20.34 24.51
CA THR A 308 -24.52 -20.21 23.32
C THR A 308 -24.22 -21.57 22.68
N LYS A 309 -23.77 -21.59 21.42
CA LYS A 309 -23.23 -22.80 20.76
C LYS A 309 -21.83 -22.47 20.24
N PRO A 310 -20.82 -22.36 21.13
CA PRO A 310 -19.49 -22.01 20.68
C PRO A 310 -18.97 -23.09 19.71
N GLY A 311 -18.44 -22.64 18.57
CA GLY A 311 -17.79 -23.45 17.55
C GLY A 311 -16.43 -22.86 17.21
N ILE A 312 -15.41 -23.72 17.06
CA ILE A 312 -14.01 -23.30 16.79
C ILE A 312 -13.66 -23.49 15.32
N ASN A 313 -12.94 -22.53 14.72
CA ASN A 313 -12.55 -22.60 13.31
C ASN A 313 -11.45 -23.65 13.02
N THR A 314 -10.62 -23.98 14.00
CA THR A 314 -9.52 -24.94 13.84
C THR A 314 -9.20 -25.69 15.13
N LYS A 315 -8.75 -26.95 14.97
CA LYS A 315 -8.19 -27.77 16.05
C LYS A 315 -6.68 -28.00 15.91
N ASN A 316 -6.09 -27.58 14.79
CA ASN A 316 -4.66 -27.75 14.50
C ASN A 316 -4.09 -26.47 13.89
N LEU A 317 -2.94 -26.01 14.37
CA LEU A 317 -2.23 -24.85 13.83
C LEU A 317 -0.83 -25.23 13.34
N VAL A 318 -0.48 -24.78 12.15
CA VAL A 318 0.88 -24.90 11.59
C VAL A 318 1.50 -23.51 11.57
N LEU A 319 2.31 -23.20 12.56
CA LEU A 319 2.85 -21.86 12.79
C LEU A 319 4.27 -21.73 12.24
N MET A 320 4.65 -20.50 11.92
CA MET A 320 6.03 -20.17 11.53
C MET A 320 6.75 -19.41 12.65
N GLY A 321 8.04 -19.70 12.78
CA GLY A 321 8.98 -19.06 13.68
C GLY A 321 9.60 -17.79 13.09
N PRO A 322 10.47 -17.10 13.86
CA PRO A 322 11.01 -15.79 13.53
C PRO A 322 11.74 -15.69 12.19
N ASN A 323 12.33 -16.77 11.67
CA ASN A 323 13.07 -16.75 10.40
C ASN A 323 12.18 -16.46 9.18
N MET A 324 10.86 -16.60 9.30
CA MET A 324 9.90 -16.20 8.26
C MET A 324 9.65 -14.68 8.21
N GLY A 325 10.18 -13.92 9.16
CA GLY A 325 9.95 -12.48 9.29
C GLY A 325 8.72 -12.15 10.15
N ALA A 326 8.32 -10.89 10.14
CA ALA A 326 7.13 -10.41 10.83
C ALA A 326 5.84 -10.86 10.13
N ASN A 327 4.68 -10.59 10.74
CA ASN A 327 3.35 -10.75 10.11
C ASN A 327 2.95 -12.20 9.80
N ARG A 328 3.42 -13.13 10.63
CA ARG A 328 3.24 -14.58 10.47
C ARG A 328 2.13 -15.18 11.35
N GLN A 329 1.31 -14.34 11.97
CA GLN A 329 0.24 -14.79 12.86
C GLN A 329 -0.82 -15.63 12.15
N GLN A 330 -1.39 -16.57 12.90
CA GLN A 330 -2.64 -17.26 12.59
C GLN A 330 -3.67 -16.99 13.67
N TYR A 331 -4.91 -17.39 13.44
CA TYR A 331 -6.02 -17.06 14.33
C TYR A 331 -6.82 -18.30 14.71
N ILE A 332 -7.06 -18.42 16.01
CA ILE A 332 -8.12 -19.27 16.56
C ILE A 332 -9.32 -18.36 16.73
N SER A 333 -10.46 -18.71 16.16
CA SER A 333 -11.70 -17.93 16.25
C SER A 333 -12.89 -18.80 16.64
N PHE A 334 -13.83 -18.17 17.33
CA PHE A 334 -15.06 -18.78 17.82
C PHE A 334 -16.28 -18.12 17.19
N SER A 335 -17.21 -18.97 16.77
CA SER A 335 -18.55 -18.59 16.30
C SER A 335 -19.62 -19.08 17.28
N GLY A 336 -20.85 -18.58 17.16
CA GLY A 336 -21.96 -18.99 18.03
C GLY A 336 -21.80 -18.60 19.49
N ILE A 337 -21.04 -17.53 19.77
CA ILE A 337 -20.85 -16.91 21.08
C ILE A 337 -21.68 -15.62 21.17
N SER A 338 -21.90 -15.11 22.39
CA SER A 338 -22.58 -13.83 22.62
C SER A 338 -21.59 -12.70 22.88
N LYS A 339 -22.06 -11.45 22.91
CA LYS A 339 -21.26 -10.28 23.34
C LYS A 339 -20.79 -10.34 24.81
N TYR A 340 -21.39 -11.23 25.62
CA TYR A 340 -21.03 -11.45 27.04
C TYR A 340 -20.20 -12.71 27.26
N SER A 341 -20.00 -13.53 26.22
CA SER A 341 -19.19 -14.74 26.30
C SER A 341 -17.75 -14.38 26.66
N LYS A 342 -17.14 -15.21 27.50
CA LYS A 342 -15.76 -15.03 27.95
C LYS A 342 -14.91 -16.20 27.52
N ILE A 343 -13.83 -15.91 26.79
CA ILE A 343 -12.83 -16.91 26.43
C ILE A 343 -11.68 -16.85 27.44
N THR A 344 -11.45 -17.97 28.12
CA THR A 344 -10.26 -18.14 28.97
C THR A 344 -9.25 -19.04 28.27
N TRP A 345 -7.99 -18.61 28.27
CA TRP A 345 -6.89 -19.31 27.60
C TRP A 345 -5.90 -19.84 28.63
N ASP A 346 -5.60 -21.13 28.54
CA ASP A 346 -4.52 -21.78 29.28
C ASP A 346 -3.37 -22.08 28.31
N MET A 347 -2.25 -21.40 28.56
CA MET A 347 -1.03 -21.44 27.75
C MET A 347 0.09 -22.25 28.42
N SER A 348 -0.18 -22.93 29.55
CA SER A 348 0.82 -23.71 30.29
C SER A 348 1.48 -24.82 29.44
N HIS A 349 0.76 -25.33 28.44
CA HIS A 349 1.23 -26.35 27.50
C HIS A 349 1.60 -25.76 26.13
N ALA A 350 1.79 -24.44 26.06
CA ALA A 350 2.04 -23.70 24.84
C ALA A 350 3.28 -22.76 24.93
N PRO A 351 4.45 -23.23 25.38
CA PRO A 351 5.62 -22.37 25.65
C PRO A 351 6.29 -21.79 24.40
N HIS A 352 5.96 -22.31 23.20
CA HIS A 352 6.61 -21.93 21.95
C HIS A 352 5.89 -20.84 21.17
N VAL A 353 4.78 -20.31 21.71
CA VAL A 353 3.90 -19.37 21.02
C VAL A 353 3.54 -18.18 21.91
N SER A 354 3.22 -17.06 21.27
CA SER A 354 2.60 -15.89 21.91
C SER A 354 1.15 -15.76 21.46
N ILE A 355 0.32 -15.20 22.35
CA ILE A 355 -1.10 -14.99 22.12
C ILE A 355 -1.47 -13.51 22.32
N VAL A 356 -2.25 -12.95 21.38
CA VAL A 356 -2.96 -11.69 21.55
C VAL A 356 -4.46 -11.99 21.49
N LYS A 357 -5.19 -11.58 22.52
CA LYS A 357 -6.59 -11.97 22.76
C LYS A 357 -7.52 -10.87 22.27
N TYR A 358 -8.61 -11.30 21.64
CA TYR A 358 -9.74 -10.48 21.20
C TYR A 358 -11.02 -11.10 21.79
N HIS A 359 -12.17 -10.45 21.59
CA HIS A 359 -13.45 -10.97 22.12
C HIS A 359 -13.75 -12.40 21.65
N ASN A 360 -13.79 -12.62 20.34
CA ASN A 360 -14.17 -13.91 19.74
C ASN A 360 -12.99 -14.72 19.18
N LYS A 361 -11.76 -14.23 19.29
CA LYS A 361 -10.59 -14.84 18.65
C LYS A 361 -9.30 -14.55 19.37
N ALA A 362 -8.23 -15.20 18.94
CA ALA A 362 -6.88 -14.88 19.37
C ALA A 362 -5.90 -15.03 18.21
N SER A 363 -4.97 -14.07 18.11
CA SER A 363 -3.82 -14.13 17.22
C SER A 363 -2.72 -14.93 17.90
N ILE A 364 -2.19 -15.93 17.20
CA ILE A 364 -1.13 -16.83 17.67
C ILE A 364 0.10 -16.66 16.78
N VAL A 365 1.26 -16.46 17.39
CA VAL A 365 2.56 -16.31 16.71
C VAL A 365 3.54 -17.34 17.26
N GLY A 366 4.26 -18.04 16.38
CA GLY A 366 5.35 -18.94 16.75
C GLY A 366 6.64 -18.18 17.08
N ASN A 367 7.23 -18.48 18.23
CA ASN A 367 8.46 -17.86 18.73
C ASN A 367 9.68 -18.77 18.60
N LYS A 368 9.48 -20.07 18.86
CA LYS A 368 10.54 -21.09 18.81
C LYS A 368 9.97 -22.35 18.16
N ALA A 369 10.81 -23.11 17.46
CA ALA A 369 10.39 -24.41 16.94
C ALA A 369 9.99 -25.35 18.09
N GLY A 370 8.92 -26.11 17.90
CA GLY A 370 8.35 -26.98 18.93
C GLY A 370 6.84 -27.16 18.72
N SER A 371 6.22 -27.99 19.54
CA SER A 371 4.79 -28.30 19.46
C SER A 371 4.16 -28.24 20.84
N GLY A 372 2.83 -28.22 20.88
CA GLY A 372 2.09 -28.22 22.14
C GLY A 372 0.58 -28.07 21.94
N VAL A 373 -0.10 -27.70 23.02
CA VAL A 373 -1.56 -27.57 23.04
C VAL A 373 -1.96 -26.24 23.66
N ILE A 374 -2.73 -25.46 22.90
CA ILE A 374 -3.43 -24.28 23.41
C ILE A 374 -4.81 -24.74 23.90
N LYS A 375 -5.13 -24.48 25.16
CA LYS A 375 -6.43 -24.83 25.75
C LYS A 375 -7.28 -23.57 25.87
N ALA A 376 -8.50 -23.62 25.36
CA ALA A 376 -9.47 -22.53 25.48
C ALA A 376 -10.74 -23.04 26.15
N THR A 377 -11.35 -22.23 27.02
CA THR A 377 -12.69 -22.49 27.54
C THR A 377 -13.59 -21.33 27.18
N VAL A 378 -14.73 -21.64 26.56
CA VAL A 378 -15.76 -20.68 26.14
C VAL A 378 -17.08 -21.13 26.75
N ASP A 379 -17.66 -20.30 27.60
CA ASP A 379 -18.98 -20.54 28.22
C ASP A 379 -19.10 -21.95 28.86
N GLY A 380 -18.02 -22.39 29.52
CA GLY A 380 -17.94 -23.71 30.17
C GLY A 380 -17.56 -24.88 29.26
N LYS A 381 -17.48 -24.68 27.94
CA LYS A 381 -17.03 -25.69 26.98
C LYS A 381 -15.53 -25.57 26.71
N LYS A 382 -14.80 -26.67 26.85
CA LYS A 382 -13.35 -26.75 26.67
C LYS A 382 -12.99 -27.12 25.22
N TYR A 383 -11.89 -26.55 24.73
CA TYR A 383 -11.30 -26.78 23.42
C TYR A 383 -9.80 -26.96 23.56
N ASN A 384 -9.26 -27.91 22.80
CA ASN A 384 -7.83 -28.13 22.66
C ASN A 384 -7.45 -27.85 21.20
N VAL A 385 -6.45 -27.01 21.00
CA VAL A 385 -5.87 -26.71 19.70
C VAL A 385 -4.42 -27.16 19.71
N ASN A 386 -4.11 -28.21 18.97
CA ASN A 386 -2.74 -28.66 18.79
C ASN A 386 -2.01 -27.66 17.89
N TYR A 387 -0.74 -27.40 18.16
CA TYR A 387 0.06 -26.56 17.28
C TYR A 387 1.46 -27.14 17.10
N THR A 388 2.04 -26.84 15.93
CA THR A 388 3.46 -27.06 15.64
C THR A 388 4.05 -25.80 15.05
N VAL A 389 5.16 -25.32 15.61
CA VAL A 389 5.93 -24.18 15.12
C VAL A 389 7.15 -24.69 14.33
N TYR A 390 7.26 -24.27 13.09
CA TYR A 390 8.42 -24.50 12.22
C TYR A 390 9.25 -23.24 12.11
N ASN A 391 10.58 -23.32 12.23
CA ASN A 391 11.46 -22.16 12.08
C ASN A 391 12.38 -22.32 10.85
N PRO A 392 11.84 -22.20 9.63
CA PRO A 392 12.55 -22.54 8.40
C PRO A 392 13.80 -21.67 8.19
N LYS A 393 14.93 -22.29 7.82
CA LYS A 393 16.16 -21.60 7.45
C LYS A 393 16.37 -21.68 5.94
N PHE A 394 16.08 -20.58 5.26
CA PHE A 394 16.22 -20.44 3.81
C PHE A 394 17.69 -20.22 3.44
N LYS A 395 18.30 -21.17 2.73
CA LYS A 395 19.66 -20.99 2.23
C LYS A 395 19.67 -20.08 1.00
N SER A 396 20.77 -19.35 0.82
CA SER A 396 20.99 -18.55 -0.37
C SER A 396 21.12 -19.46 -1.59
N ILE A 397 20.69 -18.96 -2.74
CA ILE A 397 20.88 -19.62 -4.03
C ILE A 397 21.86 -18.83 -4.87
N LYS A 398 22.40 -19.47 -5.90
CA LYS A 398 23.17 -18.77 -6.93
C LYS A 398 22.22 -17.88 -7.73
N ALA A 399 22.22 -16.58 -7.41
CA ALA A 399 21.29 -15.60 -7.97
C ALA A 399 21.38 -15.43 -9.50
N VAL A 400 22.52 -15.77 -10.11
CA VAL A 400 22.76 -15.62 -11.56
C VAL A 400 23.20 -16.93 -12.21
N LEU A 401 22.30 -17.51 -13.00
CA LEU A 401 22.48 -18.76 -13.73
C LEU A 401 22.91 -18.50 -15.18
N ALA A 402 23.70 -19.42 -15.74
CA ALA A 402 23.82 -19.56 -17.18
C ALA A 402 22.65 -20.38 -17.72
N LYS A 403 22.33 -20.25 -19.01
CA LYS A 403 21.33 -21.09 -19.68
C LYS A 403 21.60 -22.58 -19.42
N LYS A 404 20.53 -23.36 -19.17
CA LYS A 404 20.52 -24.80 -18.83
C LYS A 404 21.15 -25.18 -17.48
N LYS A 405 21.89 -24.29 -16.81
CA LYS A 405 22.45 -24.57 -15.48
C LYS A 405 21.38 -24.47 -14.39
N THR A 406 21.63 -25.15 -13.28
CA THR A 406 20.68 -25.31 -12.18
C THR A 406 21.21 -24.79 -10.85
N THR A 407 20.29 -24.46 -9.95
CA THR A 407 20.53 -24.24 -8.52
C THR A 407 19.33 -24.80 -7.76
N THR A 408 19.48 -25.13 -6.48
CA THR A 408 18.39 -25.75 -5.70
C THR A 408 18.13 -24.92 -4.46
N ILE A 409 16.86 -24.65 -4.17
CA ILE A 409 16.45 -24.03 -2.92
C ILE A 409 16.57 -25.10 -1.82
N LYS A 410 17.35 -24.80 -0.78
CA LYS A 410 17.45 -25.64 0.42
C LYS A 410 16.81 -24.92 1.60
N ILE A 411 15.97 -25.64 2.34
CA ILE A 411 15.23 -25.12 3.48
C ILE A 411 15.41 -26.11 4.62
N ASP A 412 16.08 -25.70 5.68
CA ASP A 412 16.22 -26.53 6.88
C ASP A 412 15.08 -26.20 7.86
N GLY A 413 14.76 -27.10 8.80
CA GLY A 413 13.78 -26.84 9.86
C GLY A 413 12.31 -26.94 9.45
N ILE A 414 12.01 -27.74 8.42
CA ILE A 414 10.66 -27.97 7.87
C ILE A 414 10.24 -29.45 7.91
N THR A 415 10.84 -30.28 8.76
CA THR A 415 10.53 -31.72 8.84
C THR A 415 9.04 -31.96 9.07
N GLY A 416 8.35 -32.65 8.15
CA GLY A 416 6.90 -32.84 8.21
C GLY A 416 6.07 -31.76 7.49
N LEU A 417 6.72 -30.79 6.83
CA LEU A 417 6.08 -29.88 5.87
C LEU A 417 6.59 -30.13 4.46
N THR A 418 5.67 -30.17 3.51
CA THR A 418 5.99 -30.26 2.08
C THR A 418 5.93 -28.87 1.45
N PRO A 419 7.06 -28.27 1.04
CA PRO A 419 7.07 -27.01 0.33
C PRO A 419 6.51 -27.18 -1.09
N THR A 420 5.84 -26.16 -1.59
CA THR A 420 5.44 -26.06 -2.99
C THR A 420 6.18 -24.93 -3.67
N TYR A 421 6.51 -25.11 -4.96
CA TYR A 421 7.35 -24.18 -5.71
C TYR A 421 6.64 -23.70 -6.97
N LYS A 422 6.80 -22.42 -7.28
CA LYS A 422 6.24 -21.83 -8.50
C LYS A 422 7.19 -20.80 -9.09
N SER A 423 7.56 -20.98 -10.36
CA SER A 423 8.21 -19.91 -11.12
C SER A 423 7.16 -18.96 -11.68
N ARG A 424 7.35 -17.66 -11.47
CA ARG A 424 6.46 -16.63 -12.02
C ARG A 424 6.60 -16.47 -13.53
N ASN A 425 7.75 -16.86 -14.10
CA ASN A 425 8.02 -16.86 -15.53
C ASN A 425 8.88 -18.07 -15.92
N THR A 426 8.22 -19.11 -16.40
CA THR A 426 8.83 -20.39 -16.81
C THR A 426 9.69 -20.29 -18.08
N ALA A 427 9.46 -19.26 -18.91
CA ALA A 427 10.31 -18.99 -20.07
C ALA A 427 11.71 -18.52 -19.67
N VAL A 428 11.84 -17.88 -18.49
CA VAL A 428 13.15 -17.49 -17.92
C VAL A 428 13.75 -18.65 -17.12
N ALA A 429 13.03 -19.21 -16.14
CA ALA A 429 13.50 -20.36 -15.38
C ALA A 429 12.33 -21.23 -14.91
N THR A 430 12.53 -22.55 -14.89
CA THR A 430 11.58 -23.52 -14.31
C THR A 430 12.04 -23.94 -12.92
N VAL A 431 11.12 -24.42 -12.09
CA VAL A 431 11.40 -25.06 -10.80
C VAL A 431 10.62 -26.36 -10.72
N ASP A 432 11.24 -27.43 -10.21
CA ASP A 432 10.56 -28.71 -9.97
C ASP A 432 10.02 -28.84 -8.54
N ALA A 433 9.37 -29.96 -8.23
CA ALA A 433 8.80 -30.24 -6.92
C ALA A 433 9.84 -30.27 -5.78
N ASN A 434 11.12 -30.48 -6.10
CA ASN A 434 12.23 -30.54 -5.15
C ASN A 434 12.95 -29.18 -5.01
N GLY A 435 12.40 -28.11 -5.59
CA GLY A 435 12.98 -26.77 -5.54
C GLY A 435 14.22 -26.59 -6.43
N LYS A 436 14.48 -27.51 -7.37
CA LYS A 436 15.58 -27.38 -8.33
C LYS A 436 15.17 -26.45 -9.46
N ILE A 437 15.84 -25.30 -9.53
CA ILE A 437 15.64 -24.25 -10.52
C ILE A 437 16.56 -24.52 -11.71
N LYS A 438 16.02 -24.47 -12.94
CA LYS A 438 16.76 -24.59 -14.20
C LYS A 438 16.59 -23.33 -15.05
N GLY A 439 17.69 -22.68 -15.41
CA GLY A 439 17.66 -21.52 -16.31
C GLY A 439 17.30 -21.91 -17.74
N LYS A 440 16.30 -21.23 -18.34
CA LYS A 440 15.75 -21.51 -19.68
C LYS A 440 16.07 -20.41 -20.68
N GLY A 441 15.70 -19.16 -20.39
CA GLY A 441 15.83 -18.01 -21.28
C GLY A 441 16.41 -16.80 -20.55
N SER A 442 17.01 -15.85 -21.27
CA SER A 442 17.64 -14.69 -20.63
C SER A 442 16.63 -13.73 -20.02
N GLY A 443 16.76 -13.44 -18.74
CA GLY A 443 15.87 -12.53 -18.04
C GLY A 443 15.95 -12.66 -16.54
N VAL A 444 14.95 -12.06 -15.89
CA VAL A 444 14.74 -12.14 -14.45
C VAL A 444 13.38 -12.77 -14.22
N THR A 445 13.30 -13.67 -13.26
CA THR A 445 12.06 -14.24 -12.75
C THR A 445 12.16 -14.37 -11.24
N PHE A 446 11.04 -14.74 -10.63
CA PHE A 446 10.97 -15.04 -9.22
C PHE A 446 10.43 -16.46 -9.05
N VAL A 447 10.93 -17.14 -8.04
CA VAL A 447 10.49 -18.46 -7.62
C VAL A 447 9.89 -18.33 -6.23
N ASP A 448 8.59 -18.57 -6.14
CA ASP A 448 7.86 -18.60 -4.89
C ASP A 448 7.95 -19.98 -4.26
N VAL A 449 8.23 -19.99 -2.96
CA VAL A 449 8.24 -21.16 -2.08
C VAL A 449 7.12 -20.98 -1.09
N LYS A 450 6.13 -21.86 -1.14
CA LYS A 450 4.98 -21.82 -0.23
C LYS A 450 5.07 -22.96 0.79
N LEU A 451 5.02 -22.59 2.08
CA LEU A 451 4.97 -23.48 3.24
C LEU A 451 3.62 -23.25 3.93
N GLY A 452 2.62 -24.08 3.64
CA GLY A 452 1.24 -23.83 4.11
C GLY A 452 0.68 -22.52 3.53
N SER A 453 0.28 -21.57 4.37
CA SER A 453 -0.22 -20.24 3.93
C SER A 453 0.89 -19.21 3.70
N TYR A 454 2.15 -19.53 4.02
CA TYR A 454 3.26 -18.58 3.97
C TYR A 454 4.06 -18.70 2.68
N THR A 455 4.46 -17.57 2.10
CA THR A 455 5.25 -17.53 0.86
C THR A 455 6.58 -16.81 1.07
N LYS A 456 7.68 -17.44 0.65
CA LYS A 456 9.01 -16.82 0.51
C LYS A 456 9.39 -16.76 -0.96
N THR A 457 9.87 -15.62 -1.43
CA THR A 457 10.22 -15.41 -2.84
C THR A 457 11.74 -15.33 -3.04
N TYR A 458 12.25 -16.11 -4.00
CA TYR A 458 13.62 -16.03 -4.48
C TYR A 458 13.68 -15.33 -5.83
N ARG A 459 14.60 -14.37 -5.97
CA ARG A 459 14.89 -13.75 -7.27
C ARG A 459 15.91 -14.59 -8.04
N VAL A 460 15.62 -14.86 -9.31
CA VAL A 460 16.44 -15.69 -10.19
C VAL A 460 16.74 -14.92 -11.46
N GLU A 461 18.03 -14.77 -11.77
CA GLU A 461 18.49 -14.22 -13.04
C GLU A 461 19.09 -15.31 -13.92
N VAL A 462 18.79 -15.25 -15.21
CA VAL A 462 19.40 -16.11 -16.22
C VAL A 462 20.10 -15.21 -17.23
N ALA A 463 21.43 -15.28 -17.23
CA ALA A 463 22.27 -14.53 -18.15
C ALA A 463 22.15 -15.09 -19.58
N ALA A 464 22.19 -14.21 -20.58
CA ALA A 464 22.27 -14.62 -21.98
C ALA A 464 23.51 -15.47 -22.23
N THR A 465 23.48 -16.31 -23.27
CA THR A 465 24.63 -17.13 -23.67
C THR A 465 25.86 -16.24 -23.82
N GLY A 466 26.96 -16.61 -23.15
CA GLY A 466 28.22 -15.87 -23.16
C GLY A 466 28.34 -14.68 -22.20
N MET A 467 27.22 -14.18 -21.66
CA MET A 467 27.23 -12.97 -20.85
C MET A 467 27.98 -13.12 -19.52
N LYS A 468 27.97 -14.32 -18.92
CA LYS A 468 28.77 -14.56 -17.72
C LYS A 468 30.27 -14.45 -17.99
N THR A 469 30.73 -14.95 -19.13
CA THR A 469 32.14 -14.84 -19.54
C THR A 469 32.52 -13.38 -19.81
N ILE A 470 31.64 -12.61 -20.45
CA ILE A 470 31.81 -11.16 -20.65
C ILE A 470 31.97 -10.43 -19.31
N ILE A 471 31.06 -10.68 -18.38
CA ILE A 471 31.08 -10.09 -17.04
C ILE A 471 32.36 -10.51 -16.30
N SER A 472 32.73 -11.78 -16.32
CA SER A 472 33.96 -12.26 -15.67
C SER A 472 35.23 -11.66 -16.27
N LYS A 473 35.29 -11.46 -17.60
CA LYS A 473 36.42 -10.78 -18.25
C LYS A 473 36.53 -9.32 -17.81
N ALA A 474 35.41 -8.60 -17.81
CA ALA A 474 35.38 -7.21 -17.36
C ALA A 474 35.73 -7.11 -15.85
N GLN A 475 35.23 -8.02 -15.02
CA GLN A 475 35.62 -8.11 -13.60
C GLN A 475 37.11 -8.41 -13.40
N LYS A 476 37.73 -9.23 -14.26
CA LYS A 476 39.18 -9.42 -14.22
C LYS A 476 39.91 -8.12 -14.54
N ILE A 477 39.55 -7.45 -15.65
CA ILE A 477 40.17 -6.18 -16.05
C ILE A 477 40.06 -5.13 -14.95
N VAL A 478 38.85 -4.90 -14.41
CA VAL A 478 38.63 -3.84 -13.42
C VAL A 478 39.43 -4.04 -12.13
N ASN A 479 39.78 -5.29 -11.81
CA ASN A 479 40.54 -5.66 -10.62
C ASN A 479 42.05 -5.74 -10.85
N THR A 480 42.53 -5.96 -12.09
CA THR A 480 43.96 -6.18 -12.37
C THR A 480 44.62 -5.10 -13.24
N TRP A 481 43.85 -4.26 -13.94
CA TRP A 481 44.38 -3.23 -14.85
C TRP A 481 44.28 -1.83 -14.22
N LYS A 482 44.99 -0.84 -14.80
CA LYS A 482 45.00 0.54 -14.32
C LYS A 482 43.94 1.40 -15.03
N TYR A 483 43.13 2.14 -14.27
CA TYR A 483 42.18 3.09 -14.85
C TYR A 483 42.93 4.30 -15.45
N ASN A 484 42.75 4.58 -16.74
CA ASN A 484 43.34 5.73 -17.44
C ASN A 484 42.57 6.02 -18.74
N GLN A 485 42.08 7.25 -18.90
CA GLN A 485 41.30 7.65 -20.09
C GLN A 485 42.16 7.77 -21.37
N GLY A 486 43.36 8.34 -21.30
CA GLY A 486 44.24 8.50 -22.46
C GLY A 486 44.80 7.18 -22.99
N LYS A 487 45.07 6.21 -22.10
CA LYS A 487 45.59 4.87 -22.45
C LYS A 487 44.49 3.81 -22.53
N ARG A 488 43.20 4.18 -22.48
CA ARG A 488 42.03 3.29 -22.32
C ARG A 488 41.96 2.08 -23.27
N MET A 489 42.59 2.16 -24.45
CA MET A 489 42.62 1.09 -25.44
C MET A 489 43.88 0.20 -25.35
N GLN A 490 44.95 0.67 -24.73
CA GLN A 490 46.22 -0.07 -24.56
C GLN A 490 46.06 -1.28 -23.62
N TYR A 491 46.96 -2.24 -23.74
CA TYR A 491 47.01 -3.39 -22.83
C TYR A 491 47.35 -2.94 -21.40
N GLY A 492 46.69 -3.50 -20.39
CA GLY A 492 46.89 -3.12 -18.99
C GLY A 492 46.15 -1.85 -18.54
N TYR A 493 45.45 -1.17 -19.45
CA TYR A 493 44.70 0.06 -19.16
C TYR A 493 43.23 -0.03 -19.58
N TYR A 494 42.36 0.69 -18.86
CA TYR A 494 40.94 0.82 -19.22
C TYR A 494 40.35 2.15 -18.75
N ASP A 495 39.22 2.53 -19.33
CA ASP A 495 38.26 3.47 -18.73
C ASP A 495 36.87 2.83 -18.64
N CYS A 496 35.86 3.57 -18.19
CA CYS A 496 34.52 3.03 -18.00
C CYS A 496 33.92 2.38 -19.27
N SER A 497 34.03 3.07 -20.40
CA SER A 497 33.48 2.62 -21.68
C SER A 497 34.33 1.55 -22.36
N SER A 498 35.67 1.64 -22.25
CA SER A 498 36.58 0.64 -22.79
C SER A 498 36.55 -0.66 -21.97
N LEU A 499 36.24 -0.60 -20.67
CA LEU A 499 36.00 -1.78 -19.84
C LEU A 499 34.81 -2.59 -20.33
N VAL A 500 33.67 -1.92 -20.57
CA VAL A 500 32.47 -2.56 -21.14
C VAL A 500 32.84 -3.20 -22.47
N TRP A 501 33.46 -2.43 -23.36
CA TRP A 501 33.84 -2.89 -24.69
C TRP A 501 34.80 -4.10 -24.65
N LYS A 502 35.88 -4.04 -23.85
CA LYS A 502 36.87 -5.12 -23.68
C LYS A 502 36.24 -6.37 -23.06
N GLY A 503 35.25 -6.21 -22.18
CA GLY A 503 34.45 -7.32 -21.68
C GLY A 503 33.70 -8.01 -22.81
N TYR A 504 33.02 -7.24 -23.65
CA TYR A 504 32.22 -7.75 -24.77
C TYR A 504 33.06 -8.34 -25.91
N GLN A 505 34.33 -7.95 -26.06
CA GLN A 505 35.22 -8.47 -27.11
C GLN A 505 35.32 -10.00 -27.16
N VAL A 506 35.16 -10.68 -26.02
CA VAL A 506 35.18 -12.15 -25.96
C VAL A 506 34.02 -12.80 -26.73
N TYR A 507 32.99 -12.02 -27.12
CA TYR A 507 31.90 -12.42 -28.01
C TYR A 507 31.74 -11.41 -29.13
N LYS A 508 32.43 -11.64 -30.26
CA LYS A 508 32.48 -10.71 -31.42
C LYS A 508 31.09 -10.23 -31.86
N ASN A 509 30.10 -11.11 -31.92
CA ASN A 509 28.73 -10.79 -32.32
C ASN A 509 28.03 -9.81 -31.35
N TYR A 510 28.32 -9.86 -30.05
CA TYR A 510 27.78 -8.91 -29.09
C TYR A 510 28.59 -7.62 -29.04
N ASN A 511 29.92 -7.70 -29.22
CA ASN A 511 30.78 -6.53 -29.31
C ASN A 511 30.42 -5.63 -30.50
N LYS A 512 30.09 -6.20 -31.67
CA LYS A 512 29.54 -5.44 -32.82
C LYS A 512 28.33 -4.58 -32.47
N LYS A 513 27.51 -5.02 -31.51
CA LYS A 513 26.31 -4.28 -31.08
C LYS A 513 26.61 -3.10 -30.16
N LEU A 514 27.87 -2.91 -29.76
CA LEU A 514 28.36 -1.68 -29.11
C LEU A 514 28.81 -0.62 -30.14
N GLY A 515 28.77 -0.95 -31.43
CA GLY A 515 29.02 -0.02 -32.54
C GLY A 515 30.35 -0.21 -33.26
N SER A 516 31.39 -0.70 -32.58
CA SER A 516 32.67 -1.04 -33.23
C SER A 516 33.32 -2.26 -32.58
N THR A 517 34.06 -3.04 -33.37
CA THR A 517 34.88 -4.18 -32.89
C THR A 517 36.37 -3.87 -32.82
N SER A 518 36.80 -2.71 -33.28
CA SER A 518 38.20 -2.25 -33.23
C SER A 518 38.42 -1.17 -32.17
N TRP A 519 37.38 -0.41 -31.82
CA TRP A 519 37.50 0.73 -30.91
C TRP A 519 36.30 0.84 -29.96
N ALA A 520 36.53 1.28 -28.73
CA ALA A 520 35.46 1.59 -27.79
C ALA A 520 35.02 3.05 -27.97
N TYR A 521 33.71 3.30 -28.12
CA TYR A 521 33.15 4.65 -28.02
C TYR A 521 33.29 5.22 -26.61
N THR A 522 33.31 6.55 -26.47
CA THR A 522 33.14 7.19 -25.16
C THR A 522 31.76 6.86 -24.57
N ALA A 523 31.55 7.08 -23.27
CA ALA A 523 30.28 6.74 -22.63
C ALA A 523 29.07 7.46 -23.28
N GLY A 524 29.21 8.74 -23.63
CA GLY A 524 28.18 9.51 -24.33
C GLY A 524 27.92 9.03 -25.76
N GLU A 525 28.97 8.81 -26.56
CA GLU A 525 28.85 8.29 -27.92
C GLU A 525 28.21 6.89 -27.95
N LEU A 526 28.58 6.02 -27.00
CA LEU A 526 27.98 4.70 -26.86
C LEU A 526 26.47 4.81 -26.56
N PHE A 527 26.08 5.74 -25.69
CA PHE A 527 24.67 5.99 -25.42
C PHE A 527 23.91 6.45 -26.67
N ASP A 528 24.46 7.41 -27.41
CA ASP A 528 23.85 7.94 -28.63
C ASP A 528 23.73 6.88 -29.72
N TYR A 529 24.77 6.04 -29.88
CA TYR A 529 24.73 4.89 -30.77
C TYR A 529 23.60 3.92 -30.38
N LEU A 530 23.54 3.49 -29.12
CA LEU A 530 22.51 2.57 -28.64
C LEU A 530 21.11 3.18 -28.74
N LYS A 531 20.98 4.48 -28.54
CA LYS A 531 19.72 5.22 -28.74
C LYS A 531 19.27 5.15 -30.19
N GLY A 532 20.17 5.40 -31.15
CA GLY A 532 19.90 5.27 -32.58
C GLY A 532 19.52 3.85 -33.01
N LYS A 533 19.98 2.83 -32.26
CA LYS A 533 19.62 1.41 -32.49
C LYS A 533 18.40 0.94 -31.69
N ASN A 534 17.68 1.82 -30.99
CA ASN A 534 16.57 1.46 -30.08
C ASN A 534 16.97 0.44 -28.99
N GLN A 535 18.23 0.52 -28.53
CA GLN A 535 18.79 -0.34 -27.47
C GLN A 535 18.85 0.35 -26.11
N ILE A 536 18.53 1.64 -26.01
CA ILE A 536 18.20 2.27 -24.73
C ILE A 536 16.80 1.83 -24.32
N VAL A 537 16.75 0.88 -23.39
CA VAL A 537 15.51 0.22 -22.97
C VAL A 537 14.79 0.98 -21.87
N TYR A 538 15.44 1.93 -21.22
CA TYR A 538 14.82 2.83 -20.24
C TYR A 538 15.68 4.08 -20.04
N TYR A 539 15.03 5.19 -19.69
CA TYR A 539 15.70 6.45 -19.34
C TYR A 539 15.49 6.69 -17.85
N GLY A 540 16.59 6.81 -17.10
CA GLY A 540 16.58 6.81 -15.65
C GLY A 540 16.97 5.45 -15.03
N TYR A 541 16.77 5.34 -13.71
CA TYR A 541 16.93 4.07 -12.99
C TYR A 541 15.65 3.22 -13.05
N ILE A 542 15.76 2.01 -13.61
CA ILE A 542 14.63 1.04 -13.62
C ILE A 542 14.42 0.33 -12.29
N GLY A 543 15.44 0.23 -11.44
CA GLY A 543 15.47 -0.78 -10.38
C GLY A 543 16.17 -2.05 -10.87
N TYR A 544 17.13 -2.56 -10.10
CA TYR A 544 17.88 -3.78 -10.47
C TYR A 544 16.97 -5.01 -10.67
N ASN A 545 15.75 -5.02 -10.12
CA ASN A 545 14.76 -6.07 -10.36
C ASN A 545 14.41 -6.26 -11.86
N TYR A 546 14.63 -5.25 -12.70
CA TYR A 546 14.32 -5.28 -14.13
C TYR A 546 15.57 -5.22 -15.03
N MET A 547 16.75 -5.21 -14.41
CA MET A 547 18.03 -5.29 -15.10
C MET A 547 18.39 -6.74 -15.38
N LYS A 548 18.91 -7.00 -16.58
CA LYS A 548 19.47 -8.29 -17.00
C LYS A 548 20.99 -8.23 -16.92
N PRO A 549 21.69 -9.30 -16.50
CA PRO A 549 23.14 -9.38 -16.61
C PRO A 549 23.62 -8.90 -17.99
N GLY A 550 24.56 -7.97 -18.01
CA GLY A 550 25.08 -7.34 -19.23
C GLY A 550 24.42 -6.02 -19.64
N ASP A 551 23.29 -5.64 -19.03
CA ASP A 551 22.71 -4.31 -19.24
C ASP A 551 23.75 -3.23 -18.89
N LEU A 552 23.77 -2.15 -19.69
CA LEU A 552 24.65 -1.01 -19.50
C LEU A 552 23.91 0.07 -18.73
N ILE A 553 24.57 0.66 -17.74
CA ILE A 553 24.02 1.69 -16.86
C ILE A 553 24.79 2.96 -17.17
N PHE A 554 24.12 3.94 -17.75
CA PHE A 554 24.72 5.23 -18.09
C PHE A 554 24.43 6.23 -17.00
N TYR A 555 25.48 6.91 -16.54
CA TYR A 555 25.40 7.97 -15.54
C TYR A 555 25.72 9.32 -16.18
N GLY A 556 24.93 10.32 -15.81
CA GLY A 556 25.03 11.68 -16.31
C GLY A 556 24.35 12.67 -15.37
N ASP A 557 24.39 13.95 -15.73
CA ASP A 557 23.62 14.99 -15.06
C ASP A 557 22.37 15.34 -15.90
N TYR A 558 21.25 14.70 -15.56
CA TYR A 558 19.99 14.92 -16.26
C TYR A 558 19.51 16.37 -16.19
N ASN A 559 19.74 17.06 -15.06
CA ASN A 559 19.25 18.43 -14.86
C ASN A 559 20.12 19.45 -15.60
N SER A 560 21.44 19.25 -15.59
CA SER A 560 22.38 20.11 -16.32
C SER A 560 22.29 19.92 -17.84
N ALA A 561 22.08 18.70 -18.32
CA ALA A 561 21.96 18.41 -19.74
C ALA A 561 20.68 19.01 -20.40
N VAL A 562 19.62 19.21 -19.62
CA VAL A 562 18.38 19.87 -20.08
C VAL A 562 18.56 21.40 -20.19
N MET A 563 19.50 21.98 -19.43
CA MET A 563 19.80 23.41 -19.48
C MET A 563 20.75 23.81 -20.62
N TYR A 564 21.67 22.93 -21.04
CA TYR A 564 22.79 23.28 -21.93
C TYR A 564 22.95 22.40 -23.19
N SER A 565 21.91 21.70 -23.67
CA SER A 565 22.09 20.74 -24.78
C SER A 565 22.56 21.40 -26.09
N THR A 566 23.85 21.32 -26.38
CA THR A 566 24.43 21.42 -27.73
C THR A 566 24.01 20.18 -28.54
N PRO A 567 23.69 20.29 -29.83
CA PRO A 567 23.48 19.11 -30.69
C PRO A 567 24.71 18.18 -30.59
N GLY A 568 24.51 16.91 -30.21
CA GLY A 568 25.58 15.90 -30.20
C GLY A 568 26.14 15.47 -28.83
N ARG A 569 25.71 16.04 -27.69
CA ARG A 569 25.97 15.48 -26.35
C ARG A 569 24.66 15.19 -25.62
N THR A 570 24.13 13.98 -25.75
CA THR A 570 22.89 13.60 -25.07
C THR A 570 23.12 13.36 -23.57
N LEU A 571 22.41 14.11 -22.70
CA LEU A 571 22.26 13.84 -21.26
C LEU A 571 23.52 13.97 -20.38
N ASP A 572 24.57 14.69 -20.84
CA ASP A 572 25.82 14.94 -20.11
C ASP A 572 26.40 13.67 -19.43
N ILE A 573 26.51 12.62 -20.24
CA ILE A 573 26.92 11.29 -19.78
C ILE A 573 28.42 11.28 -19.54
N TYR A 574 28.81 11.04 -18.28
CA TYR A 574 30.20 11.00 -17.86
C TYR A 574 30.70 9.57 -17.54
N HIS A 575 29.80 8.60 -17.34
CA HIS A 575 30.19 7.24 -16.95
C HIS A 575 29.25 6.16 -17.49
N VAL A 576 29.79 4.97 -17.72
CA VAL A 576 29.01 3.76 -18.04
C VAL A 576 29.51 2.59 -17.22
N SER A 577 28.59 1.86 -16.59
CA SER A 577 28.88 0.58 -15.91
C SER A 577 28.11 -0.56 -16.57
N MET A 578 28.52 -1.80 -16.31
CA MET A 578 27.80 -2.99 -16.73
C MET A 578 27.17 -3.68 -15.52
N TYR A 579 25.90 -4.08 -15.62
CA TYR A 579 25.20 -4.84 -14.60
C TYR A 579 25.73 -6.28 -14.56
N ALA A 580 26.33 -6.66 -13.43
CA ALA A 580 26.92 -7.98 -13.22
C ALA A 580 25.88 -9.04 -12.78
N GLY A 581 24.71 -8.59 -12.34
CA GLY A 581 23.68 -9.42 -11.73
C GLY A 581 23.63 -9.31 -10.21
N ASN A 582 22.51 -9.73 -9.63
CA ASN A 582 22.24 -9.70 -8.19
C ASN A 582 22.44 -8.31 -7.54
N GLY A 583 21.99 -7.25 -8.20
CA GLY A 583 22.12 -5.87 -7.71
C GLY A 583 23.55 -5.31 -7.78
N LYS A 584 24.49 -6.00 -8.43
CA LYS A 584 25.90 -5.58 -8.52
C LYS A 584 26.25 -5.03 -9.90
N VAL A 585 27.24 -4.14 -9.94
CA VAL A 585 27.86 -3.63 -11.17
C VAL A 585 29.30 -4.12 -11.29
N VAL A 586 29.81 -4.12 -12.53
CA VAL A 586 31.23 -4.36 -12.79
C VAL A 586 32.02 -3.09 -12.49
N GLU A 587 32.49 -3.01 -11.26
CA GLU A 587 33.43 -1.99 -10.74
C GLU A 587 34.46 -2.67 -9.83
N LYS A 588 35.57 -1.99 -9.51
CA LYS A 588 36.60 -2.52 -8.60
C LYS A 588 35.96 -2.96 -7.28
N GLY A 589 36.20 -4.21 -6.88
CA GLY A 589 35.61 -4.82 -5.67
C GLY A 589 34.14 -5.27 -5.78
N GLY A 590 33.47 -5.08 -6.93
CA GLY A 590 32.11 -5.56 -7.16
C GLY A 590 31.05 -4.82 -6.33
N LYS A 591 30.87 -3.53 -6.62
CA LYS A 591 29.95 -2.66 -5.88
C LYS A 591 28.48 -3.03 -6.08
N THR A 592 27.71 -2.97 -5.01
CA THR A 592 26.24 -3.01 -5.04
C THR A 592 25.71 -1.67 -5.53
N ILE A 593 24.67 -1.68 -6.36
CA ILE A 593 23.93 -0.46 -6.75
C ILE A 593 23.37 0.17 -5.46
N ASN A 594 23.83 1.37 -5.13
CA ASN A 594 23.38 2.12 -3.96
C ASN A 594 22.49 3.29 -4.36
N TYR A 595 21.64 3.73 -3.43
CA TYR A 595 20.67 4.81 -3.66
C TYR A 595 21.35 6.12 -4.12
N ASN A 596 22.53 6.44 -3.56
CA ASN A 596 23.28 7.66 -3.84
C ASN A 596 23.69 7.81 -5.31
N ASN A 597 23.89 6.71 -6.04
CA ASN A 597 24.28 6.73 -7.45
C ASN A 597 23.09 6.59 -8.41
N THR A 598 21.92 6.13 -7.93
CA THR A 598 20.75 5.91 -8.79
C THR A 598 20.13 7.19 -9.34
N LYS A 599 20.28 8.32 -8.64
CA LYS A 599 19.83 9.65 -9.08
C LYS A 599 20.58 10.18 -10.30
N HIS A 600 21.79 9.66 -10.56
CA HIS A 600 22.61 10.02 -11.70
C HIS A 600 22.44 9.07 -12.89
N ILE A 601 21.68 7.98 -12.74
CA ILE A 601 21.43 7.07 -13.86
C ILE A 601 20.49 7.78 -14.83
N VAL A 602 20.96 8.02 -16.05
CA VAL A 602 20.19 8.69 -17.11
C VAL A 602 19.61 7.72 -18.14
N GLY A 603 20.12 6.48 -18.18
CA GLY A 603 19.48 5.42 -18.95
C GLY A 603 20.13 4.06 -18.86
N ILE A 604 19.39 3.06 -19.32
CA ILE A 604 19.77 1.65 -19.34
C ILE A 604 19.83 1.17 -20.78
N GLY A 605 21.01 0.73 -21.22
CA GLY A 605 21.24 0.10 -22.51
C GLY A 605 21.11 -1.42 -22.41
N ARG A 606 20.48 -2.06 -23.39
CA ARG A 606 20.39 -3.52 -23.49
C ARG A 606 20.84 -3.99 -24.85
N VAL A 607 22.05 -4.55 -24.86
CA VAL A 607 22.75 -4.96 -26.07
C VAL A 607 22.30 -6.35 -26.54
N VAL A 608 21.95 -7.20 -25.58
CA VAL A 608 21.49 -8.58 -25.80
C VAL A 608 20.08 -8.73 -25.24
N LYS A 609 19.15 -9.23 -26.05
CA LYS A 609 17.72 -9.34 -25.69
C LYS A 609 17.45 -10.46 -24.70
#